data_AF-A0AAN6GT08-F1
#
_entry.id   AF-A0AAN6GT08-F1
#
_cell.length_a   1.000
_cell.length_b   1.000
_cell.length_c   1.000
_cell.angle_alpha   90.00
_cell.angle_beta   90.00
_cell.angle_gamma   90.00
#
_symmetry.space_group_name_H-M   'P 1'
#
loop_
_entity.id
_entity.type
_entity.pdbx_description
1 polymer ?
#
loop_
_entity_poly.entity_id
_entity_poly.type
_entity_poly.pdbx_seq_one_letter_code
_entity_poly.pdbx_strand_id
1 'polypeptide(L)'
;MPKVVSRSVISASNDDARDEDRKRLVPYYCCCGEFVLVCDAELAALPRRPLDGSYVLRCLDSPKEEGGGVRKARVFKISAKQRDPVLLQRPDGTLERQYRFYCSRCELPVGYEATPPPLKSGNFTYILQGALT
;
A
#
# COMPACT_ATOMS: atom_id res chain seq x y z
N MET A 1 -21.86 24.57 44.93
CA MET A 1 -20.59 24.24 44.25
C MET A 1 -20.83 23.03 43.36
N PRO A 2 -20.69 23.12 42.02
CA PRO A 2 -20.88 21.95 41.17
C PRO A 2 -19.61 21.08 41.22
N LYS A 3 -19.76 19.80 41.54
CA LYS A 3 -18.67 18.83 41.47
C LYS A 3 -18.38 18.54 39.99
N VAL A 4 -17.22 19.01 39.50
CA VAL A 4 -16.69 18.57 38.21
C VAL A 4 -16.22 17.13 38.36
N VAL A 5 -16.83 16.22 37.59
CA VAL A 5 -16.39 14.83 37.50
C VAL A 5 -15.74 14.65 36.14
N SER A 6 -14.41 14.67 36.10
CA SER A 6 -13.63 14.36 34.91
C SER A 6 -13.67 12.85 34.65
N ARG A 7 -14.43 12.42 33.63
CA ARG A 7 -14.37 11.03 33.14
C ARG A 7 -13.25 10.92 32.11
N SER A 8 -12.03 10.69 32.56
CA SER A 8 -10.95 10.21 31.70
C SER A 8 -11.15 8.71 31.46
N VAL A 9 -11.54 8.32 30.25
CA VAL A 9 -11.50 6.92 29.84
C VAL A 9 -10.07 6.64 29.39
N ILE A 10 -9.32 5.93 30.23
CA ILE A 10 -8.01 5.40 29.84
C ILE A 10 -8.27 4.01 29.26
N SER A 11 -8.15 3.90 27.94
CA SER A 11 -8.15 2.60 27.26
C SER A 11 -6.72 2.06 27.27
N ALA A 12 -6.34 1.37 28.34
CA ALA A 12 -5.15 0.54 28.37
C ALA A 12 -5.57 -0.89 28.00
N SER A 13 -5.15 -1.36 26.83
CA SER A 13 -5.24 -2.78 26.47
C SER A 13 -4.06 -3.51 27.11
N ASN A 14 -4.29 -4.65 27.76
CA ASN A 14 -3.26 -5.49 28.37
C ASN A 14 -2.06 -5.69 27.42
N ASP A 15 -0.88 -5.28 27.86
CA ASP A 15 0.41 -5.74 27.33
C ASP A 15 0.66 -7.16 27.84
N ASP A 16 -0.06 -8.12 27.25
CA ASP A 16 0.27 -9.53 27.38
C ASP A 16 1.40 -9.86 26.40
N ALA A 17 2.50 -10.37 26.95
CA ALA A 17 3.78 -10.62 26.31
C ALA A 17 3.71 -11.61 25.11
N ARG A 18 3.32 -11.11 23.93
CA ARG A 18 3.41 -11.79 22.61
C ARG A 18 3.76 -10.81 21.48
N ASP A 19 4.63 -9.84 21.74
CA ASP A 19 4.83 -8.65 20.89
C ASP A 19 5.82 -8.82 19.72
N GLU A 20 6.24 -10.05 19.39
CA GLU A 20 7.12 -10.30 18.23
C GLU A 20 6.35 -10.33 16.88
N ASP A 21 5.02 -10.48 16.89
CA ASP A 21 4.24 -10.74 15.66
C ASP A 21 3.24 -9.63 15.28
N ARG A 22 3.21 -8.53 16.05
CA ARG A 22 2.47 -7.33 15.67
C ARG A 22 3.27 -6.53 14.64
N LYS A 23 3.17 -6.93 13.37
CA LYS A 23 3.74 -6.15 12.26
C LYS A 23 3.23 -4.70 12.33
N ARG A 24 4.14 -3.79 12.66
CA ARG A 24 3.87 -2.36 12.75
C ARG A 24 3.44 -1.85 11.38
N LEU A 25 2.28 -1.20 11.33
CA LEU A 25 1.82 -0.51 10.14
C LEU A 25 2.65 0.76 9.94
N VAL A 26 3.29 0.88 8.77
CA VAL A 26 4.11 2.01 8.35
C VAL A 26 3.28 2.92 7.45
N PRO A 27 2.98 4.17 7.88
CA PRO A 27 2.34 5.16 7.02
C PRO A 27 3.34 5.79 6.06
N TYR A 28 2.87 6.13 4.87
CA TYR A 28 3.62 6.81 3.82
C TYR A 28 2.82 7.99 3.28
N TYR A 29 3.55 9.07 3.07
CA TYR A 29 3.01 10.34 2.61
C TYR A 29 3.51 10.65 1.21
N CYS A 30 2.70 11.33 0.43
CA CYS A 30 3.18 11.97 -0.78
C CYS A 30 4.22 13.04 -0.42
N CYS A 31 5.09 13.40 -1.37
CA CYS A 31 6.04 14.51 -1.20
C CYS A 31 5.37 15.86 -0.85
N CYS A 32 4.07 16.01 -1.07
CA CYS A 32 3.28 17.17 -0.63
C CYS A 32 2.74 17.08 0.82
N GLY A 33 3.04 15.99 1.53
CA GLY A 33 2.59 15.73 2.90
C GLY A 33 1.20 15.06 3.02
N GLU A 34 0.53 14.74 1.92
CA GLU A 34 -0.76 14.04 1.94
C GLU A 34 -0.58 12.56 2.28
N PHE A 35 -1.43 11.99 3.14
CA PHE A 35 -1.41 10.56 3.44
C PHE A 35 -1.87 9.74 2.22
N VAL A 36 -1.08 8.75 1.80
CA VAL A 36 -1.37 7.98 0.58
C VAL A 36 -1.40 6.47 0.81
N LEU A 37 -0.49 5.93 1.61
CA LEU A 37 -0.36 4.48 1.79
C LEU A 37 -0.09 4.16 3.25
N VAL A 38 -0.63 3.05 3.73
CA VAL A 38 -0.17 2.38 4.94
C VAL A 38 0.08 0.92 4.62
N CYS A 39 1.19 0.35 5.09
CA CYS A 39 1.61 -1.03 4.79
C CYS A 39 2.24 -1.70 6.03
N ASP A 40 2.15 -3.02 6.15
CA ASP A 40 2.82 -3.83 7.18
C ASP A 40 4.33 -4.06 6.92
N ALA A 41 4.92 -3.33 5.98
CA ALA A 41 6.32 -3.44 5.60
C ALA A 41 6.91 -2.11 5.14
N GLU A 42 8.23 -1.97 5.31
CA GLU A 42 9.01 -0.90 4.71
C GLU A 42 9.02 -1.02 3.19
N LEU A 43 8.80 0.07 2.44
CA LEU A 43 8.83 0.06 0.97
C LEU A 43 10.19 -0.46 0.47
N ALA A 44 11.29 -0.10 1.14
CA ALA A 44 12.63 -0.57 0.80
C ALA A 44 12.81 -2.10 0.88
N ALA A 45 12.03 -2.78 1.73
CA ALA A 45 12.03 -4.23 1.87
C ALA A 45 11.13 -4.96 0.85
N LEU A 46 10.34 -4.21 0.06
CA LEU A 46 9.49 -4.79 -0.96
C LEU A 46 10.29 -5.13 -2.23
N PRO A 47 9.91 -6.19 -2.96
CA PRO A 47 10.46 -6.46 -4.28
C PRO A 47 10.26 -5.26 -5.20
N ARG A 48 11.23 -5.03 -6.08
CA ARG A 48 11.12 -4.00 -7.13
C ARG A 48 10.81 -4.63 -8.47
N ARG A 49 9.94 -3.99 -9.23
CA ARG A 49 9.66 -4.38 -10.61
C ARG A 49 10.87 -4.00 -11.48
N PRO A 50 11.47 -4.94 -12.24
CA PRO A 50 12.65 -4.62 -13.07
C PRO A 50 12.39 -3.56 -14.14
N LEU A 51 11.15 -3.44 -14.64
CA LEU A 51 10.83 -2.58 -15.78
C LEU A 51 10.85 -1.08 -15.46
N ASP A 52 10.41 -0.69 -14.25
CA ASP A 52 10.27 0.72 -13.86
C ASP A 52 10.69 1.01 -12.41
N GLY A 53 11.25 0.03 -11.70
CA GLY A 53 11.74 0.19 -10.33
C GLY A 53 10.65 0.32 -9.26
N SER A 54 9.38 0.23 -9.63
CA SER A 54 8.25 0.36 -8.70
C SER A 54 8.29 -0.71 -7.61
N TYR A 55 7.92 -0.35 -6.39
CA TYR A 55 7.75 -1.32 -5.31
C TYR A 55 6.51 -2.18 -5.55
N VAL A 56 6.62 -3.49 -5.33
CA VAL A 56 5.58 -4.47 -5.62
C VAL A 56 4.88 -4.89 -4.33
N LEU A 57 3.59 -4.57 -4.24
CA LEU A 57 2.69 -5.05 -3.20
C LEU A 57 1.83 -6.18 -3.77
N ARG A 58 1.78 -7.32 -3.08
CA ARG A 58 0.94 -8.45 -3.45
C ARG A 58 -0.44 -8.31 -2.80
N CYS A 59 -1.49 -8.39 -3.60
CA CYS A 59 -2.88 -8.27 -3.15
C CYS A 59 -3.48 -9.59 -2.65
N LEU A 60 -2.98 -10.73 -3.17
CA LEU A 60 -3.47 -12.07 -2.88
C LEU A 60 -2.38 -12.93 -2.25
N ASP A 61 -2.74 -13.98 -1.54
CA ASP A 61 -1.75 -14.97 -1.09
C ASP A 61 -1.06 -15.62 -2.30
N SER A 62 0.18 -16.10 -2.13
CA SER A 62 0.82 -16.87 -3.19
C SER A 62 0.04 -18.18 -3.44
N PRO A 63 0.15 -18.76 -4.64
CA PRO A 63 -0.20 -20.15 -4.84
C PRO A 63 0.55 -21.05 -3.83
N LYS A 64 -0.01 -22.23 -3.54
CA LYS A 64 0.71 -23.24 -2.76
C LYS A 64 1.98 -23.63 -3.51
N GLU A 65 3.12 -23.48 -2.87
CA GLU A 65 4.39 -23.98 -3.40
C GLU A 65 4.41 -25.52 -3.33
N GLU A 66 5.30 -26.18 -4.08
CA GLU A 66 5.42 -27.65 -4.10
C GLU A 66 5.70 -28.25 -2.71
N GLY A 67 6.27 -27.46 -1.78
CA GLY A 67 6.46 -27.79 -0.37
C GLY A 67 5.28 -27.47 0.56
N GLY A 68 4.11 -27.09 0.03
CA GLY A 68 2.89 -26.81 0.78
C GLY A 68 2.80 -25.42 1.44
N GLY A 69 3.88 -24.63 1.40
CA GLY A 69 3.91 -23.27 1.95
C GLY A 69 3.08 -22.26 1.14
N VAL A 70 2.48 -21.28 1.82
CA VAL A 70 1.77 -20.15 1.23
C VAL A 70 2.35 -18.86 1.81
N ARG A 71 2.84 -17.96 0.94
CA ARG A 71 3.27 -16.63 1.34
C ARG A 71 2.06 -15.72 1.43
N LYS A 72 1.82 -15.18 2.61
CA LYS A 72 0.70 -14.27 2.86
C LYS A 72 0.86 -12.95 2.10
N ALA A 73 -0.27 -12.44 1.60
CA ALA A 73 -0.36 -11.09 1.05
C ALA A 73 0.05 -10.05 2.10
N ARG A 74 0.51 -8.89 1.63
CA ARG A 74 0.82 -7.77 2.52
C ARG A 74 -0.47 -7.08 2.95
N VAL A 75 -0.47 -6.58 4.18
CA VAL A 75 -1.58 -5.78 4.71
C VAL A 75 -1.29 -4.33 4.39
N PHE A 76 -2.08 -3.74 3.50
CA PHE A 76 -1.92 -2.34 3.12
C PHE A 76 -3.24 -1.67 2.76
N LYS A 77 -3.30 -0.34 2.80
CA LYS A 77 -4.41 0.47 2.31
C LYS A 77 -3.86 1.66 1.54
N ILE A 78 -4.44 1.93 0.38
CA ILE A 78 -4.14 3.11 -0.44
C ILE A 78 -5.31 4.09 -0.30
N SER A 79 -4.97 5.34 0.00
CA SER A 79 -5.84 6.51 0.03
C SER A 79 -5.43 7.47 -1.09
N ALA A 80 -5.82 7.15 -2.31
CA ALA A 80 -5.51 7.95 -3.51
C ALA A 80 -6.68 7.88 -4.51
N LYS A 81 -6.74 8.87 -5.41
CA LYS A 81 -7.77 8.93 -6.46
C LYS A 81 -7.35 8.09 -7.66
N GLN A 82 -8.26 7.30 -8.22
CA GLN A 82 -8.06 6.68 -9.55
C GLN A 82 -8.66 7.58 -10.63
N ARG A 83 -8.00 7.65 -11.77
CA ARG A 83 -8.47 8.34 -12.99
C ARG A 83 -8.60 7.34 -14.14
N ASP A 84 -8.89 7.85 -15.33
CA ASP A 84 -8.91 7.07 -16.55
C ASP A 84 -7.60 6.31 -16.76
N PRO A 85 -7.66 5.08 -17.29
CA PRO A 85 -6.48 4.28 -17.53
C PRO A 85 -5.59 4.91 -18.60
N VAL A 86 -4.28 4.77 -18.42
CA VAL A 86 -3.27 5.17 -19.40
C VAL A 86 -2.77 3.92 -20.11
N LEU A 87 -2.63 3.97 -21.44
CA LEU A 87 -1.94 2.95 -22.21
C LEU A 87 -0.51 3.41 -22.48
N LEU A 88 0.47 2.68 -21.95
CA LEU A 88 1.88 2.95 -22.18
C LEU A 88 2.43 2.01 -23.23
N GLN A 89 3.24 2.54 -24.15
CA GLN A 89 4.09 1.74 -25.00
C GLN A 89 5.49 1.63 -24.37
N ARG A 90 5.97 0.41 -24.23
CA ARG A 90 7.29 0.10 -23.67
C ARG A 90 8.35 0.07 -24.78
N PRO A 91 9.66 0.15 -24.45
CA PRO A 91 10.73 0.16 -25.45
C PRO A 91 10.79 -1.10 -26.32
N ASP A 92 10.29 -2.23 -25.82
CA ASP A 92 10.16 -3.50 -26.55
C ASP A 92 8.94 -3.54 -27.49
N GLY A 93 8.18 -2.45 -27.59
CA GLY A 93 6.96 -2.34 -28.39
C GLY A 93 5.71 -2.89 -27.71
N THR A 94 5.81 -3.46 -26.51
CA THR A 94 4.64 -3.97 -25.78
C THR A 94 3.78 -2.83 -25.23
N LEU A 95 2.48 -3.10 -25.11
CA LEU A 95 1.51 -2.14 -24.57
C LEU A 95 1.09 -2.56 -23.16
N GLU A 96 1.19 -1.64 -22.20
CA GLU A 96 0.79 -1.83 -20.81
C GLU A 96 -0.32 -0.85 -20.44
N ARG A 97 -1.48 -1.36 -20.06
CA ARG A 97 -2.57 -0.54 -19.51
C ARG A 97 -2.36 -0.35 -18.01
N GLN A 98 -2.38 0.89 -17.55
CA GLN A 98 -2.18 1.28 -16.16
C GLN A 98 -3.38 2.04 -15.61
N TYR A 99 -3.93 1.57 -14.50
CA TYR A 99 -4.93 2.27 -13.69
C TYR A 99 -4.21 2.98 -12.56
N ARG A 100 -3.82 4.24 -12.81
CA ARG A 100 -2.95 5.02 -11.92
C ARG A 100 -3.68 5.57 -10.70
N PHE A 101 -2.98 5.57 -9.58
CA PHE A 101 -3.32 6.29 -8.37
C PHE A 101 -2.69 7.67 -8.38
N TYR A 102 -3.47 8.66 -8.02
CA TYR A 102 -3.09 10.06 -7.94
C TYR A 102 -3.29 10.56 -6.52
N CYS A 103 -2.30 11.29 -6.00
CA CYS A 103 -2.43 11.97 -4.72
C CYS A 103 -3.68 12.86 -4.72
N SER A 104 -4.49 12.75 -3.67
CA SER A 104 -5.75 13.49 -3.56
C SER A 104 -5.58 15.01 -3.51
N ARG A 105 -4.38 15.47 -3.09
CA ARG A 105 -4.02 16.89 -2.88
C ARG A 105 -3.29 17.51 -4.07
N CYS A 106 -2.13 16.98 -4.46
CA CYS A 106 -1.28 17.57 -5.50
C CYS A 106 -1.38 16.87 -6.87
N GLU A 107 -2.19 15.82 -6.98
CA GLU A 107 -2.38 15.04 -8.21
C GLU A 107 -1.10 14.40 -8.76
N LEU A 108 -0.07 14.20 -7.93
CA LEU A 108 1.10 13.43 -8.31
C LEU A 108 0.71 11.95 -8.52
N PRO A 109 1.16 11.28 -9.60
CA PRO A 109 1.05 9.83 -9.71
C PRO A 109 1.85 9.14 -8.61
N VAL A 110 1.20 8.30 -7.81
CA VAL A 110 1.82 7.61 -6.66
C VAL A 110 1.98 6.11 -6.86
N GLY A 111 1.23 5.54 -7.79
CA GLY A 111 1.24 4.10 -8.06
C GLY A 111 0.26 3.74 -9.16
N TYR A 112 0.10 2.45 -9.43
CA TYR A 112 -0.89 1.94 -10.37
C TYR A 112 -1.19 0.46 -10.17
N GLU A 113 -2.27 0.01 -10.79
CA GLU A 113 -2.60 -1.40 -11.00
C GLU A 113 -2.70 -1.69 -12.50
N ALA A 114 -2.47 -2.95 -12.89
CA ALA A 114 -2.68 -3.40 -14.28
C ALA A 114 -4.13 -3.81 -14.55
N THR A 115 -4.89 -4.07 -13.48
CA THR A 115 -6.31 -4.46 -13.53
C THR A 115 -7.22 -3.27 -13.26
N PRO A 116 -8.42 -3.25 -13.84
CA PRO A 116 -9.37 -2.17 -13.61
C PRO A 116 -9.83 -2.10 -12.15
N PRO A 117 -10.34 -0.94 -11.70
CA PRO A 117 -11.01 -0.82 -10.41
C PRO A 117 -12.10 -1.89 -10.22
N PRO A 118 -12.39 -2.33 -8.99
CA PRO A 118 -11.98 -1.71 -7.71
C PRO A 118 -10.54 -2.01 -7.29
N LEU A 119 -10.01 -1.22 -6.35
CA LEU A 119 -8.67 -1.38 -5.77
C LEU A 119 -8.42 -2.82 -5.31
N LYS A 120 -7.22 -3.37 -5.60
CA LYS A 120 -6.82 -4.76 -5.31
C LYS A 120 -7.61 -5.82 -6.08
N SER A 121 -8.21 -5.49 -7.22
CA SER A 121 -8.84 -6.48 -8.11
C SER A 121 -7.83 -7.45 -8.74
N GLY A 122 -6.58 -7.03 -8.88
CA GLY A 122 -5.50 -7.79 -9.49
C GLY A 122 -4.54 -8.41 -8.48
N ASN A 123 -3.49 -9.07 -9.00
CA ASN A 123 -2.49 -9.74 -8.18
C ASN A 123 -1.53 -8.79 -7.46
N PHE A 124 -1.27 -7.63 -8.08
CA PHE A 124 -0.22 -6.71 -7.65
C PHE A 124 -0.65 -5.26 -7.75
N THR A 125 -0.24 -4.48 -6.75
CA THR A 125 -0.25 -3.02 -6.77
C THR A 125 1.19 -2.52 -6.84
N TYR A 126 1.46 -1.56 -7.71
CA TYR A 126 2.79 -0.99 -7.91
C TYR A 126 2.84 0.42 -7.34
N ILE A 127 3.83 0.70 -6.49
CA ILE A 127 4.08 2.03 -5.92
C ILE A 127 5.29 2.65 -6.62
N LEU A 128 5.11 3.83 -7.19
CA LEU A 128 6.16 4.50 -7.96
C LEU A 128 7.29 4.94 -7.03
N GLN A 129 8.53 4.65 -7.44
CA GLN A 129 9.71 5.05 -6.68
C GLN A 129 9.78 6.57 -6.57
N GLY A 130 10.06 7.08 -5.37
CA GLY A 130 10.20 8.52 -5.10
C GLY A 130 8.88 9.29 -4.99
N ALA A 131 7.73 8.64 -5.19
CA ALA A 131 6.44 9.30 -5.01
C ALA A 131 6.04 9.46 -3.54
N LEU A 132 6.59 8.58 -2.67
CA LEU A 132 6.25 8.49 -1.25
C LEU A 132 7.47 8.63 -0.33
N THR A 133 7.24 9.18 0.85
CA THR A 133 8.19 9.35 1.97
C THR A 133 7.63 8.75 3.25
#